data_AF-A0A7T9CEI5-F1
#
_entry.id   AF-A0A7T9CEI5-F1
#
_cell.length_a   1.000
_cell.length_b   1.000
_cell.length_c   1.000
_cell.angle_alpha   90.00
_cell.angle_beta   90.00
_cell.angle_gamma   90.00
#
_symmetry.space_group_name_H-M   'P 1'
#
loop_
_entity.id
_entity.type
_entity.pdbx_description
1 polymer ?
#
loop_
_entity_poly.entity_id
_entity_poly.type
_entity_poly.pdbx_seq_one_letter_code
_entity_poly.pdbx_strand_id
1 'polypeptide(L)'
;MRNPDRDRCRSAVAALGIAFFLIAVPALALTAEYRIAPNGTVYQGAVQVENADRFEFTETGLLGERIPIKVTGVSLSGDCAPCTFSWSDRSVITFPKGNYTVRYNGPIVQNHMVVSFSEPYRVVVNVPPGLDVRNRFIGAISPPDATVSEQKDGSLLVTWNATRSAELRFYPPERENWLAWFGQFWIIVAIVLILPFLLSRRKGS
;
A
#
# COMPACT_ATOMS: atom_id res chain seq x y z
N MET A 1 34.80 -56.04 -11.29
CA MET A 1 34.70 -54.59 -11.56
C MET A 1 33.48 -54.32 -12.43
N ARG A 2 32.42 -53.73 -11.85
CA ARG A 2 31.53 -52.68 -12.40
C ARG A 2 30.23 -52.72 -11.62
N ASN A 3 29.92 -51.62 -10.94
CA ASN A 3 28.67 -51.43 -10.21
C ASN A 3 27.84 -50.41 -11.03
N PRO A 4 26.83 -50.82 -11.81
CA PRO A 4 26.13 -49.93 -12.72
C PRO A 4 24.78 -49.53 -12.12
N ASP A 5 24.76 -48.74 -11.05
CA ASP A 5 23.47 -48.26 -10.52
C ASP A 5 23.51 -46.88 -9.86
N ARG A 6 24.69 -46.26 -9.76
CA ARG A 6 24.87 -44.99 -9.04
C ARG A 6 24.51 -43.76 -9.88
N ASP A 7 24.40 -43.91 -11.21
CA ASP A 7 24.18 -42.80 -12.14
C ASP A 7 22.70 -42.49 -12.42
N ARG A 8 21.80 -43.49 -12.32
CA ARG A 8 20.35 -43.28 -12.50
C ARG A 8 19.72 -42.48 -11.37
N CYS A 9 20.15 -42.69 -10.13
CA CYS A 9 19.62 -41.99 -8.96
C CYS A 9 20.04 -40.51 -8.93
N ARG A 10 21.25 -40.18 -9.41
CA ARG A 10 21.72 -38.78 -9.48
C ARG A 10 21.01 -37.99 -10.58
N SER A 11 20.67 -38.64 -11.70
CA SER A 11 19.94 -37.99 -12.80
C SER A 11 18.47 -37.72 -12.46
N ALA A 12 17.81 -38.61 -11.72
CA ALA A 12 16.43 -38.41 -11.25
C ALA A 12 16.29 -37.24 -10.26
N VAL A 13 17.26 -37.07 -9.35
CA VAL A 13 17.25 -35.96 -8.36
C VAL A 13 17.57 -34.62 -9.02
N ALA A 14 18.47 -34.59 -10.01
CA ALA A 14 18.79 -33.38 -10.76
C ALA A 14 17.61 -32.88 -11.64
N ALA A 15 16.84 -33.80 -12.23
CA ALA A 15 15.67 -33.46 -13.05
C ALA A 15 14.52 -32.87 -12.22
N LEU A 16 14.31 -33.36 -10.99
CA LEU A 16 13.28 -32.86 -10.07
C LEU A 16 13.57 -31.44 -9.55
N GLY A 17 14.85 -31.08 -9.35
CA GLY A 17 15.25 -29.73 -8.95
C GLY A 17 15.09 -28.66 -10.05
N ILE A 18 15.23 -29.05 -11.32
CA ILE A 18 15.07 -28.14 -12.48
C ILE A 18 13.58 -27.91 -12.80
N ALA A 19 12.73 -28.92 -12.62
CA ALA A 19 11.29 -28.78 -12.81
C ALA A 19 10.64 -27.84 -11.77
N PHE A 20 11.16 -27.77 -10.54
CA PHE A 20 10.64 -26.87 -9.50
C PHE A 20 11.00 -25.39 -9.75
N PHE A 21 12.11 -25.12 -10.44
CA PHE A 21 12.53 -23.76 -10.78
C PHE A 21 11.78 -23.15 -11.97
N LEU A 22 11.14 -23.96 -12.82
CA LEU A 22 10.42 -23.51 -14.02
C LEU A 22 8.93 -23.17 -13.80
N ILE A 23 8.40 -23.35 -12.58
CA ILE A 23 6.98 -23.04 -12.26
C ILE A 23 6.86 -21.77 -11.40
N ALA A 24 7.96 -21.09 -11.08
CA ALA A 24 7.91 -19.74 -10.53
C ALA A 24 7.62 -18.71 -11.63
N VAL A 25 6.51 -18.88 -12.34
CA VAL A 25 5.89 -17.77 -13.06
C VAL A 25 5.51 -16.78 -11.96
N PRO A 26 6.05 -15.55 -11.93
CA PRO A 26 5.50 -14.55 -11.03
C PRO A 26 4.03 -14.43 -11.41
N ALA A 27 3.14 -14.85 -10.52
CA ALA A 27 1.72 -14.57 -10.66
C ALA A 27 1.63 -13.06 -10.89
N LEU A 28 1.22 -12.65 -12.10
CA LEU A 28 0.97 -11.25 -12.41
C LEU A 28 -0.17 -10.84 -11.48
N ALA A 29 0.17 -10.19 -10.37
CA ALA A 29 -0.82 -9.65 -9.46
C ALA A 29 -1.63 -8.61 -10.23
N LEU A 30 -2.96 -8.68 -10.10
CA LEU A 30 -3.87 -7.68 -10.66
C LEU A 30 -3.47 -6.28 -10.19
N THR A 31 -3.63 -5.28 -11.06
CA THR A 31 -3.17 -3.92 -10.74
C THR A 31 -4.28 -3.08 -10.14
N ALA A 32 -3.97 -2.39 -9.05
CA ALA A 32 -4.83 -1.37 -8.44
C ALA A 32 -4.06 -0.05 -8.37
N GLU A 33 -4.52 0.94 -9.14
CA GLU A 33 -3.94 2.27 -9.16
C GLU A 33 -4.80 3.26 -8.38
N TYR A 34 -4.15 4.11 -7.60
CA TYR A 34 -4.80 5.14 -6.81
C TYR A 34 -4.11 6.48 -7.01
N ARG A 35 -4.91 7.54 -7.08
CA ARG A 35 -4.42 8.92 -7.18
C ARG A 35 -5.08 9.75 -6.10
N ILE A 36 -4.28 10.29 -5.19
CA ILE A 36 -4.77 11.16 -4.12
C ILE A 36 -4.98 12.56 -4.71
N ALA A 37 -6.13 13.16 -4.41
CA ALA A 37 -6.41 14.52 -4.84
C ALA A 37 -5.47 15.51 -4.12
N PRO A 38 -5.13 16.67 -4.74
CA PRO A 38 -4.20 17.65 -4.15
C PRO A 38 -4.60 18.16 -2.77
N ASN A 39 -5.89 18.13 -2.44
CA ASN A 39 -6.40 18.52 -1.13
C ASN A 39 -6.26 17.42 -0.06
N GLY A 40 -5.90 16.20 -0.43
CA GLY A 40 -5.73 15.06 0.47
C GLY A 40 -7.02 14.49 1.06
N THR A 41 -8.20 14.86 0.54
CA THR A 41 -9.49 14.45 1.14
C THR A 41 -10.21 13.34 0.38
N VAL A 42 -9.81 13.08 -0.87
CA VAL A 42 -10.42 12.09 -1.76
C VAL A 42 -9.31 11.42 -2.55
N TYR A 43 -9.46 10.13 -2.86
CA TYR A 43 -8.65 9.43 -3.85
C TYR A 43 -9.52 8.95 -5.00
N GLN A 44 -8.91 8.82 -6.18
CA GLN A 44 -9.47 8.14 -7.35
C GLN A 44 -8.81 6.77 -7.46
N GLY A 45 -9.60 5.70 -7.41
CA GLY A 45 -9.14 4.33 -7.58
C GLY A 45 -9.47 3.82 -8.98
N ALA A 46 -8.56 3.03 -9.56
CA ALA A 46 -8.75 2.25 -10.78
C ALA A 46 -8.23 0.84 -10.52
N VAL A 47 -9.16 -0.11 -10.35
CA VAL A 47 -8.85 -1.49 -9.92
C VAL A 47 -9.21 -2.46 -11.03
N GLN A 48 -8.25 -3.26 -11.46
CA GLN A 48 -8.48 -4.33 -12.43
C GLN A 48 -9.11 -5.54 -11.76
N VAL A 49 -10.16 -6.09 -12.35
CA VAL A 49 -10.87 -7.24 -11.84
C VAL A 49 -10.91 -8.29 -12.94
N GLU A 50 -10.47 -9.50 -12.64
CA GLU A 50 -10.42 -10.61 -13.60
C GLU A 50 -11.40 -11.70 -13.19
N ASN A 51 -12.18 -12.19 -14.16
CA ASN A 51 -13.13 -13.30 -13.98
C ASN A 51 -14.08 -13.17 -12.78
N ALA A 52 -14.43 -11.94 -12.38
CA ALA A 52 -15.36 -11.69 -11.29
C ALA A 52 -16.71 -11.17 -11.80
N ASP A 53 -17.73 -11.34 -10.96
CA ASP A 53 -19.11 -10.89 -11.15
C ASP A 53 -19.53 -9.84 -10.10
N ARG A 54 -18.63 -9.52 -9.16
CA ARG A 54 -18.86 -8.59 -8.07
C ARG A 54 -17.59 -7.87 -7.65
N PHE A 55 -17.75 -6.65 -7.15
CA PHE A 55 -16.67 -5.87 -6.55
C PHE A 55 -17.15 -5.20 -5.26
N GLU A 56 -16.35 -5.31 -4.20
CA GLU A 56 -16.64 -4.79 -2.86
C GLU A 56 -15.72 -3.62 -2.52
N PHE A 57 -16.28 -2.46 -2.20
CA PHE A 57 -15.54 -1.30 -1.73
C PHE A 57 -15.32 -1.41 -0.22
N THR A 58 -14.11 -1.81 0.19
CA THR A 58 -13.79 -2.06 1.60
C THR A 58 -12.44 -1.49 2.02
N GLU A 59 -12.36 -1.15 3.30
CA GLU A 59 -11.15 -0.77 4.01
C GLU A 59 -10.82 -1.78 5.11
N THR A 60 -9.60 -1.75 5.59
CA THR A 60 -9.15 -2.61 6.70
C THR A 60 -9.31 -1.84 8.01
N GLY A 61 -10.13 -2.37 8.93
CA GLY A 61 -10.32 -1.82 10.28
C GLY A 61 -9.19 -2.19 11.24
N LEU A 62 -9.28 -1.70 12.48
CA LEU A 62 -8.21 -1.82 13.49
C LEU A 62 -7.86 -3.27 13.84
N LEU A 63 -8.82 -4.19 13.73
CA LEU A 63 -8.64 -5.61 14.02
C LEU A 63 -8.45 -6.45 12.74
N GLY A 64 -8.21 -5.82 11.59
CA GLY A 64 -8.12 -6.49 10.29
C GLY A 64 -9.48 -6.84 9.68
N GLU A 65 -10.58 -6.38 10.29
CA GLU A 65 -11.94 -6.52 9.75
C GLU A 65 -12.13 -5.72 8.46
N ARG A 66 -13.04 -6.15 7.60
CA ARG A 66 -13.40 -5.40 6.40
C ARG A 66 -14.54 -4.46 6.68
N ILE A 67 -14.29 -3.17 6.51
CA ILE A 67 -15.28 -2.12 6.73
C ILE A 67 -15.75 -1.62 5.35
N PRO A 68 -17.06 -1.70 5.05
CA PRO A 68 -17.59 -1.19 3.79
C PRO A 68 -17.47 0.33 3.73
N ILE A 69 -17.06 0.86 2.58
CA ILE A 69 -16.93 2.30 2.38
C ILE A 69 -17.92 2.83 1.34
N LYS A 70 -18.35 4.07 1.57
CA LYS A 70 -19.20 4.79 0.63
C LYS A 70 -18.34 5.47 -0.42
N VAL A 71 -18.46 5.03 -1.66
CA VAL A 71 -17.74 5.59 -2.81
C VAL A 71 -18.67 6.40 -3.71
N THR A 72 -18.09 7.21 -4.59
CA THR A 72 -18.81 8.02 -5.58
C THR A 72 -18.18 7.91 -6.96
N GLY A 73 -18.90 8.30 -8.01
CA GLY A 73 -18.34 8.31 -9.38
C GLY A 73 -17.94 6.93 -9.90
N VAL A 74 -18.67 5.88 -9.51
CA VAL A 74 -18.38 4.51 -9.93
C VAL A 74 -18.63 4.35 -11.43
N SER A 75 -17.65 3.83 -12.15
CA SER A 75 -17.75 3.48 -13.56
C SER A 75 -17.02 2.17 -13.85
N LEU A 76 -17.56 1.42 -14.80
CA LEU A 76 -17.01 0.14 -15.24
C LEU A 76 -16.55 0.28 -16.70
N SER A 77 -15.36 -0.22 -17.01
CA SER A 77 -14.80 -0.24 -18.37
C SER A 77 -14.09 -1.57 -18.61
N GLY A 78 -14.08 -2.09 -19.83
CA GLY A 78 -13.46 -3.38 -20.15
C GLY A 78 -14.11 -4.02 -21.37
N ASP A 79 -14.31 -5.34 -21.33
CA ASP A 79 -14.84 -6.15 -22.44
C ASP A 79 -16.37 -5.98 -22.68
N CYS A 80 -16.95 -4.86 -22.25
CA CYS A 80 -18.38 -4.56 -22.34
C CYS A 80 -18.67 -3.27 -23.12
N ALA A 81 -19.76 -3.28 -23.89
CA ALA A 81 -20.27 -2.10 -24.60
C ALA A 81 -21.81 -2.15 -24.73
N PRO A 82 -22.59 -1.39 -23.93
CA PRO A 82 -22.21 -0.57 -22.78
C PRO A 82 -21.92 -1.40 -21.51
N CYS A 83 -21.02 -0.92 -20.67
CA CYS A 83 -20.75 -1.52 -19.37
C CYS A 83 -21.80 -1.10 -18.34
N THR A 84 -22.70 -2.01 -17.99
CA THR A 84 -23.72 -1.79 -16.96
C THR A 84 -23.37 -2.56 -15.69
N PHE A 85 -23.65 -1.95 -14.53
CA PHE A 85 -23.54 -2.59 -13.23
C PHE A 85 -24.78 -2.29 -12.40
N SER A 86 -25.06 -3.17 -11.44
CA SER A 86 -26.12 -2.98 -10.45
C SER A 86 -25.52 -2.91 -9.05
N TRP A 87 -26.12 -2.11 -8.17
CA TRP A 87 -25.77 -2.13 -6.76
C TRP A 87 -26.50 -3.27 -6.07
N SER A 88 -25.74 -4.17 -5.45
CA SER A 88 -26.29 -5.22 -4.58
C SER A 88 -26.49 -4.70 -3.15
N ASP A 89 -25.58 -3.84 -2.71
CA ASP A 89 -25.62 -3.12 -1.43
C ASP A 89 -24.93 -1.75 -1.57
N ARG A 90 -24.84 -0.94 -0.52
CA ARG A 90 -24.25 0.41 -0.53
C ARG A 90 -22.75 0.44 -0.85
N SER A 91 -22.06 -0.69 -0.75
CA SER A 91 -20.62 -0.84 -0.98
C SER A 91 -20.27 -2.00 -1.91
N VAL A 92 -21.27 -2.59 -2.60
CA VAL A 92 -21.05 -3.75 -3.46
C VAL A 92 -21.76 -3.55 -4.79
N ILE A 93 -21.00 -3.63 -5.87
CA ILE A 93 -21.53 -3.66 -7.23
C ILE A 93 -21.43 -5.07 -7.80
N THR A 94 -22.40 -5.42 -8.65
CA THR A 94 -22.45 -6.67 -9.41
C THR A 94 -22.52 -6.37 -10.90
N PHE A 95 -21.90 -7.23 -11.69
CA PHE A 95 -21.79 -7.10 -13.14
C PHE A 95 -21.63 -8.49 -13.77
N PRO A 96 -21.92 -8.65 -15.08
CA PRO A 96 -21.73 -9.92 -15.76
C PRO A 96 -20.29 -10.41 -15.63
N LYS A 97 -20.08 -11.70 -15.40
CA LYS A 97 -18.74 -12.26 -15.18
C LYS A 97 -17.79 -11.93 -16.34
N GLY A 98 -16.64 -11.34 -16.04
CA GLY A 98 -15.67 -10.94 -17.06
C GLY A 98 -14.48 -10.15 -16.50
N ASN A 99 -13.72 -9.54 -17.42
CA ASN A 99 -12.53 -8.76 -17.10
C ASN A 99 -12.83 -7.28 -17.25
N TYR A 100 -12.69 -6.55 -16.14
CA TYR A 100 -13.06 -5.15 -16.07
C TYR A 100 -12.04 -4.32 -15.32
N THR A 101 -12.15 -3.02 -15.49
CA THR A 101 -11.52 -2.02 -14.64
C THR A 101 -12.62 -1.20 -13.99
N VAL A 102 -12.67 -1.27 -12.66
CA VAL A 102 -13.60 -0.48 -11.83
C VAL A 102 -12.91 0.82 -11.47
N ARG A 103 -13.54 1.96 -11.79
CA ARG A 103 -13.07 3.29 -11.40
C ARG A 103 -14.04 3.92 -10.42
N TYR A 104 -13.52 4.53 -9.36
CA TYR A 104 -14.35 5.15 -8.31
C TYR A 104 -13.57 6.20 -7.53
N ASN A 105 -14.30 7.02 -6.78
CA ASN A 105 -13.73 7.99 -5.85
C ASN A 105 -14.06 7.57 -4.41
N GLY A 106 -13.02 7.41 -3.59
CA GLY A 106 -13.14 7.09 -2.17
C GLY A 106 -12.76 8.29 -1.28
N PRO A 107 -13.40 8.46 -0.12
CA PRO A 107 -13.02 9.49 0.84
C PRO A 107 -11.68 9.15 1.50
N ILE A 108 -10.96 10.17 1.94
CA ILE A 108 -9.80 10.05 2.83
C ILE A 108 -10.13 10.76 4.14
N VAL A 109 -9.96 10.06 5.25
CA VAL A 109 -10.22 10.59 6.59
C VAL A 109 -8.88 10.77 7.29
N GLN A 110 -8.64 11.95 7.90
CA GLN A 110 -7.42 12.24 8.67
C GLN A 110 -6.09 12.01 7.90
N ASN A 111 -6.08 12.28 6.59
CA ASN A 111 -4.92 12.02 5.70
C ASN A 111 -4.46 10.56 5.72
N HIS A 112 -5.40 9.65 5.96
CA HIS A 112 -5.17 8.24 6.10
C HIS A 112 -6.01 7.49 5.08
N MET A 113 -5.33 6.95 4.08
CA MET A 113 -5.92 6.11 3.04
C MET A 113 -5.71 4.65 3.41
N VAL A 114 -6.79 3.88 3.41
CA VAL A 114 -6.75 2.43 3.61
C VAL A 114 -7.49 1.79 2.46
N VAL A 115 -6.99 0.68 1.94
CA VAL A 115 -7.69 -0.14 0.94
C VAL A 115 -7.49 -1.62 1.25
N SER A 116 -8.51 -2.45 0.95
CA SER A 116 -8.49 -3.89 1.18
C SER A 116 -8.94 -4.65 -0.07
N PHE A 117 -8.32 -5.80 -0.33
CA PHE A 117 -8.57 -6.64 -1.49
C PHE A 117 -8.71 -8.11 -1.10
N SER A 118 -9.66 -8.84 -1.70
CA SER A 118 -9.85 -10.29 -1.50
C SER A 118 -8.61 -11.10 -1.87
N GLU A 119 -7.91 -10.66 -2.91
CA GLU A 119 -6.72 -11.29 -3.47
C GLU A 119 -5.53 -10.32 -3.42
N PRO A 120 -4.28 -10.78 -3.59
CA PRO A 120 -3.12 -9.90 -3.65
C PRO A 120 -3.09 -9.07 -4.93
N TYR A 121 -2.96 -7.75 -4.80
CA TYR A 121 -2.83 -6.80 -5.91
C TYR A 121 -1.45 -6.14 -5.93
N ARG A 122 -1.01 -5.76 -7.12
CA ARG A 122 0.02 -4.75 -7.30
C ARG A 122 -0.63 -3.39 -7.09
N VAL A 123 -0.36 -2.77 -5.94
CA VAL A 123 -0.96 -1.49 -5.55
C VAL A 123 0.00 -0.36 -5.85
N VAL A 124 -0.46 0.64 -6.61
CA VAL A 124 0.31 1.85 -6.93
C VAL A 124 -0.49 3.06 -6.48
N VAL A 125 0.08 3.85 -5.57
CA VAL A 125 -0.53 5.07 -5.06
C VAL A 125 0.31 6.27 -5.48
N ASN A 126 -0.29 7.19 -6.22
CA ASN A 126 0.28 8.50 -6.54
C ASN A 126 -0.17 9.52 -5.49
N VAL A 127 0.82 10.04 -4.76
CA VAL A 127 0.68 11.11 -3.78
C VAL A 127 1.07 12.42 -4.46
N PRO A 128 0.19 13.43 -4.52
CA PRO A 128 0.46 14.68 -5.20
C PRO A 128 1.56 15.49 -4.49
N PRO A 129 2.21 16.43 -5.21
CA PRO A 129 3.20 17.31 -4.61
C PRO A 129 2.59 18.12 -3.46
N GLY A 130 3.40 18.41 -2.43
CA GLY A 130 2.96 19.09 -1.22
C GLY A 130 2.37 18.17 -0.15
N LEU A 131 2.30 16.86 -0.38
CA LEU A 131 2.07 15.85 0.64
C LEU A 131 3.25 14.89 0.69
N ASP A 132 3.63 14.45 1.88
CA ASP A 132 4.74 13.51 2.08
C ASP A 132 4.31 12.34 3.00
N VAL A 133 5.03 11.23 2.87
CA VAL A 133 4.79 9.94 3.54
C VAL A 133 6.08 9.36 4.14
N ARG A 134 7.24 9.96 3.85
CA ARG A 134 8.57 9.39 4.13
C ARG A 134 8.96 9.46 5.61
N ASN A 135 8.47 10.44 6.36
CA ASN A 135 8.79 10.59 7.78
C ASN A 135 7.99 9.59 8.63
N ARG A 136 8.69 8.59 9.17
CA ARG A 136 8.10 7.51 9.99
C ARG A 136 7.44 7.97 11.30
N PHE A 137 7.73 9.17 11.80
CA PHE A 137 7.13 9.66 13.04
C PHE A 137 5.73 10.27 12.85
N ILE A 138 5.39 10.70 11.63
CA ILE A 138 4.15 11.43 11.35
C ILE A 138 3.38 10.89 10.15
N GLY A 139 4.04 10.11 9.29
CA GLY A 139 3.45 9.28 8.26
C GLY A 139 3.51 7.80 8.60
N ALA A 140 2.82 6.99 7.81
CA ALA A 140 2.82 5.54 7.94
C ALA A 140 2.63 4.91 6.55
N ILE A 141 3.34 3.82 6.32
CA ILE A 141 3.24 3.01 5.11
C ILE A 141 3.16 1.57 5.57
N SER A 142 2.06 0.89 5.26
CA SER A 142 1.86 -0.50 5.62
C SER A 142 1.18 -1.26 4.47
N PRO A 143 1.63 -2.48 4.12
CA PRO A 143 2.77 -3.19 4.73
C PRO A 143 4.13 -2.55 4.38
N PRO A 144 5.21 -2.88 5.11
CA PRO A 144 6.49 -2.17 5.04
C PRO A 144 7.34 -2.48 3.79
N ASP A 145 6.90 -3.40 2.95
CA ASP A 145 7.54 -3.81 1.69
C ASP A 145 7.27 -2.83 0.52
N ALA A 146 6.60 -1.71 0.80
CA ALA A 146 6.36 -0.65 -0.15
C ALA A 146 7.67 -0.02 -0.64
N THR A 147 7.73 0.27 -1.93
CA THR A 147 8.77 1.12 -2.53
C THR A 147 8.23 2.51 -2.76
N VAL A 148 8.95 3.53 -2.30
CA VAL A 148 8.60 4.95 -2.50
C VAL A 148 9.60 5.54 -3.49
N SER A 149 9.09 6.09 -4.58
CA SER A 149 9.91 6.77 -5.59
C SER A 149 9.38 8.18 -5.83
N GLU A 150 10.28 9.14 -5.98
CA GLU A 150 9.95 10.53 -6.27
C GLU A 150 9.96 10.74 -7.79
N GLN A 151 8.90 11.37 -8.28
CA GLN A 151 8.72 11.65 -9.71
C GLN A 151 9.21 13.07 -10.05
N LYS A 152 9.46 13.32 -11.34
CA LYS A 152 10.04 14.60 -11.82
C LYS A 152 9.17 15.83 -11.52
N ASP A 153 7.88 15.63 -11.29
CA ASP A 153 6.89 16.65 -10.92
C ASP A 153 6.81 16.91 -9.40
N GLY A 154 7.62 16.21 -8.60
CA GLY A 154 7.59 16.27 -7.14
C GLY A 154 6.49 15.43 -6.50
N SER A 155 5.73 14.64 -7.28
CA SER A 155 4.81 13.64 -6.74
C SER A 155 5.57 12.42 -6.21
N LEU A 156 4.97 11.70 -5.27
CA LEU A 156 5.52 10.45 -4.74
C LEU A 156 4.70 9.27 -5.23
N LEU A 157 5.38 8.24 -5.72
CA LEU A 157 4.78 7.00 -6.16
C LEU A 157 5.13 5.89 -5.18
N VAL A 158 4.12 5.42 -4.44
CA VAL A 158 4.22 4.35 -3.46
C VAL A 158 3.69 3.07 -4.08
N THR A 159 4.53 2.03 -4.15
CA THR A 159 4.20 0.77 -4.84
C THR A 159 4.42 -0.44 -3.96
N TRP A 160 3.38 -1.27 -3.86
CA TRP A 160 3.44 -2.63 -3.34
C TRP A 160 3.33 -3.62 -4.50
N ASN A 161 4.22 -4.61 -4.55
CA ASN A 161 4.23 -5.57 -5.66
C ASN A 161 3.09 -6.59 -5.55
N ALA A 162 2.76 -7.05 -4.35
CA ALA A 162 1.67 -7.98 -4.09
C ALA A 162 1.19 -7.84 -2.65
N THR A 163 0.04 -7.19 -2.43
CA THR A 163 -0.55 -7.03 -1.09
C THR A 163 -2.07 -7.16 -1.11
N ARG A 164 -2.65 -7.61 0.01
CA ARG A 164 -4.12 -7.68 0.22
C ARG A 164 -4.68 -6.45 0.93
N SER A 165 -3.81 -5.62 1.50
CA SER A 165 -4.17 -4.35 2.10
C SER A 165 -3.07 -3.34 1.82
N ALA A 166 -3.44 -2.09 1.61
CA ALA A 166 -2.47 -1.00 1.54
C ALA A 166 -2.98 0.15 2.39
N GLU A 167 -2.09 0.66 3.23
CA GLU A 167 -2.35 1.71 4.19
C GLU A 167 -1.28 2.78 4.00
N LEU A 168 -1.75 4.01 3.82
CA LEU A 168 -0.90 5.15 3.59
C LEU A 168 -1.40 6.33 4.41
N ARG A 169 -0.56 6.78 5.34
CA ARG A 169 -0.79 8.00 6.09
C ARG A 169 0.19 9.07 5.63
N PHE A 170 -0.36 10.13 5.06
CA PHE A 170 0.39 11.26 4.53
C PHE A 170 0.20 12.51 5.39
N TYR A 171 1.07 13.48 5.19
CA TYR A 171 1.05 14.73 5.93
C TYR A 171 1.50 15.90 5.04
N PRO A 172 0.99 17.11 5.32
CA PRO A 172 1.46 18.30 4.62
C PRO A 172 2.78 18.80 5.24
N PRO A 173 3.61 19.56 4.50
CA PRO A 173 4.97 19.94 4.91
C PRO A 173 5.00 20.73 6.22
N GLU A 174 3.95 21.47 6.56
CA GLU A 174 3.88 22.24 7.80
C GLU A 174 3.94 21.32 9.03
N ARG A 175 3.49 20.07 8.91
CA ARG A 175 3.53 19.09 10.01
C ARG A 175 4.97 18.69 10.36
N GLU A 176 5.87 18.64 9.38
CA GLU A 176 7.30 18.39 9.64
C GLU A 176 7.95 19.56 10.39
N ASN A 177 7.62 20.78 9.98
CA ASN A 177 8.09 21.97 10.68
C ASN A 177 7.65 21.92 12.14
N TRP A 178 6.37 21.65 12.42
CA TRP A 178 5.88 21.51 13.80
C TRP A 178 6.61 20.43 14.60
N LEU A 179 6.90 19.28 13.99
CA LEU A 179 7.67 18.22 14.63
C LEU A 179 9.09 18.70 14.99
N ALA A 180 9.74 19.45 14.09
CA ALA A 180 11.06 20.02 14.34
C ALA A 180 11.04 21.05 15.48
N TRP A 181 10.07 21.97 15.49
CA TRP A 181 9.87 22.94 16.59
C TRP A 181 9.65 22.25 17.93
N PHE A 182 8.80 21.21 17.93
CA PHE A 182 8.54 20.40 19.12
C PHE A 182 9.82 19.73 19.62
N GLY A 183 10.58 19.06 18.74
CA GLY A 183 11.84 18.43 19.09
C GLY A 183 12.87 19.42 19.64
N GLN A 184 13.01 20.58 18.98
CA GLN A 184 13.95 21.63 19.40
C GLN A 184 13.63 22.16 20.79
N PHE A 185 12.35 22.40 21.08
CA PHE A 185 11.90 22.83 22.41
C PHE A 185 12.32 21.83 23.49
N TRP A 186 12.07 20.54 23.27
CA TRP A 186 12.44 19.50 24.23
C TRP A 186 13.95 19.34 24.41
N ILE A 187 14.74 19.51 23.34
CA ILE A 187 16.21 19.48 23.43
C ILE A 187 16.71 20.62 24.33
N ILE A 188 16.18 21.84 24.17
CA ILE A 188 16.57 22.99 25.00
C ILE A 188 16.23 22.72 26.48
N VAL A 189 15.01 22.24 26.76
CA VAL A 189 14.59 21.87 28.13
C VAL A 189 15.52 20.81 28.71
N ALA A 190 15.85 19.76 27.93
CA ALA A 190 16.76 18.71 28.36
C ALA A 190 18.16 19.26 28.70
N ILE A 191 18.71 20.17 27.88
CA ILE A 191 20.00 20.80 28.15
C ILE A 191 19.94 21.62 29.45
N VAL A 192 18.94 22.48 29.60
CA VAL A 192 18.81 23.35 30.78
C VAL A 192 18.68 22.54 32.08
N LEU A 193 18.03 21.38 32.05
CA LEU A 193 17.86 20.54 33.23
C LEU A 193 19.04 19.60 33.49
N ILE A 194 19.61 19.00 32.44
CA ILE A 194 20.66 17.96 32.57
C ILE A 194 22.04 18.60 32.77
N LEU A 195 22.35 19.69 32.04
CA LEU A 195 23.66 20.34 32.11
C LEU A 195 24.06 20.78 33.52
N PRO A 196 23.22 21.47 34.33
CA PRO A 196 23.59 21.84 35.69
C PRO A 196 23.75 20.62 36.61
N PHE A 197 22.95 19.58 36.42
CA PHE A 197 23.11 18.33 37.18
C PHE A 197 24.46 17.65 36.89
N LEU A 198 24.87 17.58 35.62
CA LEU A 198 26.17 17.01 35.23
C LEU A 198 27.35 17.87 35.72
N LEU A 199 27.23 19.20 35.68
CA LEU A 199 28.24 20.12 36.20
C LEU A 199 28.38 20.02 37.73
N SER A 200 27.26 19.88 38.47
CA SER A 200 27.27 19.69 39.92
C SER A 200 27.96 18.38 40.31
N ARG A 201 27.75 17.30 39.56
CA ARG A 201 28.37 15.99 39.84
C ARG A 201 29.89 16.00 39.67
N ARG A 202 30.42 16.81 38.76
CA ARG A 202 31.87 16.96 38.55
C ARG A 202 32.59 17.80 39.62
N LYS A 203 31.88 18.69 40.31
CA LYS A 203 32.47 19.50 41.41
C LYS A 203 32.48 18.79 42.76
N GLY A 204 31.72 17.69 42.91
CA GLY A 204 31.61 16.92 44.14
C GLY A 204 32.46 15.65 44.20
N SER A 205 33.39 15.46 43.26
CA SER A 205 34.38 14.37 43.23
C SER A 205 35.80 14.92 43.23
#